data_AF-A0A957ZPJ8-F1
#
_entry.id   AF-A0A957ZPJ8-F1
#
_cell.length_a   1.000
_cell.length_b   1.000
_cell.length_c   1.000
_cell.angle_alpha   90.00
_cell.angle_beta   90.00
_cell.angle_gamma   90.00
#
_symmetry.space_group_name_H-M   'P 1'
#
loop_
_entity.id
_entity.type
_entity.pdbx_description
1 polymer ?
#
loop_
_entity_poly.entity_id
_entity_poly.type
_entity_poly.pdbx_seq_one_letter_code
_entity_poly.pdbx_strand_id
1 'polypeptide(L)'
;MNRVIGMIGLVVTLVILLAACGAAAPTPEAAAPSSGELMVMNPWARASAMEGGNSAIYLTLMNGTGNDDTLLSAASDVAEVIELHESKMDENQVMQMSPIPNVPVPAGGSATLEPGGKHIMLIGLKQPLVVGDKFKVTLTFEKGGPMEIEAEVREGAMMSGDMNHDGAGMEHRAE
;
A
#
# COMPACT_ATOMS: atom_id res chain seq x y z
N MET A 1 83.13 7.70 -24.91
CA MET A 1 83.20 6.45 -25.71
C MET A 1 83.08 5.25 -24.79
N ASN A 2 82.25 4.28 -25.20
CA ASN A 2 82.10 2.87 -24.80
C ASN A 2 82.06 2.55 -23.29
N ARG A 3 80.88 2.49 -22.66
CA ARG A 3 79.87 1.39 -22.63
C ARG A 3 80.24 0.15 -21.76
N VAL A 4 79.63 0.18 -20.58
CA VAL A 4 79.03 -0.89 -19.75
C VAL A 4 79.96 -1.74 -18.86
N ILE A 5 79.96 -1.38 -17.57
CA ILE A 5 80.36 -2.14 -16.38
C ILE A 5 79.20 -3.08 -16.03
N GLY A 6 79.43 -4.39 -15.91
CA GLY A 6 79.58 -5.07 -14.61
C GLY A 6 78.32 -5.90 -14.33
N MET A 7 78.30 -7.20 -14.66
CA MET A 7 78.73 -8.32 -13.81
C MET A 7 78.08 -8.35 -12.42
N ILE A 8 77.40 -9.47 -12.19
CA ILE A 8 77.27 -10.21 -10.91
C ILE A 8 76.33 -9.59 -9.88
N GLY A 9 75.43 -10.40 -9.33
CA GLY A 9 74.87 -10.08 -8.03
C GLY A 9 73.63 -10.86 -7.66
N LEU A 10 73.83 -12.10 -7.24
CA LEU A 10 72.87 -12.94 -6.56
C LEU A 10 72.38 -12.30 -5.23
N VAL A 11 71.18 -12.71 -4.82
CA VAL A 11 70.61 -12.77 -3.46
C VAL A 11 69.81 -11.56 -2.92
N VAL A 12 68.74 -11.98 -2.22
CA VAL A 12 68.10 -11.47 -0.98
C VAL A 12 66.85 -10.57 -1.07
N THR A 13 65.71 -11.22 -0.74
CA THR A 13 64.61 -10.82 0.17
C THR A 13 63.64 -9.65 -0.11
N LEU A 14 62.34 -10.04 -0.02
CA LEU A 14 61.25 -9.44 0.79
C LEU A 14 60.58 -8.14 0.30
N VAL A 15 59.38 -8.24 -0.30
CA VAL A 15 58.35 -7.17 -0.34
C VAL A 15 56.94 -7.81 -0.52
N ILE A 16 56.12 -7.96 0.55
CA ILE A 16 54.91 -7.20 0.94
C ILE A 16 53.58 -7.58 0.22
N LEU A 17 52.63 -8.01 1.08
CA LEU A 17 51.15 -7.97 1.05
C LEU A 17 50.41 -7.86 -0.29
N LEU A 18 49.46 -8.78 -0.52
CA LEU A 18 48.14 -8.44 -1.05
C LEU A 18 47.06 -9.19 -0.25
N ALA A 19 46.43 -8.48 0.69
CA ALA A 19 45.15 -8.87 1.26
C ALA A 19 44.09 -8.68 0.15
N ALA A 20 43.57 -9.78 -0.39
CA ALA A 20 42.49 -9.75 -1.36
C ALA A 20 41.20 -9.31 -0.65
N CYS A 21 40.90 -8.02 -0.74
CA CYS A 21 39.65 -7.44 -0.30
C CYS A 21 38.54 -7.92 -1.24
N GLY A 22 37.68 -8.81 -0.75
CA GLY A 22 36.45 -9.19 -1.43
C GLY A 22 35.45 -8.03 -1.38
N ALA A 23 35.52 -7.15 -2.37
CA ALA A 23 34.45 -6.19 -2.63
C ALA A 23 33.34 -6.92 -3.39
N ALA A 24 32.34 -7.40 -2.66
CA ALA A 24 31.06 -7.74 -3.25
C ALA A 24 30.46 -6.45 -3.83
N ALA A 25 30.47 -6.31 -5.15
CA ALA A 25 29.79 -5.22 -5.82
C ALA A 25 28.28 -5.34 -5.54
N PRO A 26 27.59 -4.26 -5.14
CA PRO A 26 26.13 -4.29 -5.04
C PRO A 26 25.57 -4.53 -6.44
N THR A 27 24.86 -5.65 -6.60
CA THR A 27 24.00 -5.89 -7.76
C THR A 27 22.91 -4.81 -7.79
N PRO A 28 22.72 -4.09 -8.89
CA PRO A 28 21.58 -3.18 -9.02
C PRO A 28 20.30 -4.01 -8.96
N GLU A 29 19.61 -3.90 -7.83
CA GLU A 29 18.22 -4.33 -7.69
C GLU A 29 17.43 -3.64 -8.80
N ALA A 30 16.64 -4.41 -9.55
CA ALA A 30 15.88 -3.90 -10.68
C ALA A 30 14.92 -2.80 -10.19
N ALA A 31 15.32 -1.54 -10.37
CA ALA A 31 14.47 -0.40 -10.10
C ALA A 31 13.21 -0.54 -10.96
N ALA A 32 12.07 -0.64 -10.31
CA ALA A 32 10.78 -0.44 -10.97
C ALA A 32 10.83 0.90 -11.73
N PRO A 33 10.17 1.02 -12.89
CA PRO A 33 10.19 2.26 -13.65
C PRO A 33 9.68 3.41 -12.78
N SER A 34 10.60 4.28 -12.35
CA SER A 34 10.30 5.53 -11.69
C SER A 34 9.77 6.47 -12.76
N SER A 35 8.46 6.69 -12.77
CA SER A 35 7.86 7.82 -13.50
C SER A 35 8.26 9.18 -12.88
N GLY A 36 9.10 9.21 -11.84
CA GLY A 36 9.40 10.42 -11.07
C GLY A 36 8.19 10.97 -10.30
N GLU A 37 7.07 10.25 -10.30
CA GLU A 37 5.75 10.71 -9.88
C GLU A 37 5.10 9.72 -8.91
N LEU A 38 4.19 10.24 -8.10
CA LEU A 38 3.28 9.44 -7.29
C LEU A 38 2.14 8.94 -8.18
N MET A 39 1.86 7.64 -8.13
CA MET A 39 0.86 6.98 -8.98
C MET A 39 -0.09 6.15 -8.12
N VAL A 40 -1.34 6.08 -8.55
CA VAL A 40 -2.38 5.22 -7.97
C VAL A 40 -2.71 4.14 -8.98
N MET A 41 -2.58 2.88 -8.58
CA MET A 41 -2.86 1.73 -9.42
C MET A 41 -4.11 1.00 -8.98
N ASN A 42 -4.90 0.59 -9.97
CA ASN A 42 -6.07 -0.25 -9.82
C ASN A 42 -7.03 0.19 -8.69
N PRO A 43 -7.42 1.47 -8.60
CA PRO A 43 -8.42 1.89 -7.62
C PRO A 43 -9.75 1.19 -7.88
N TRP A 44 -10.28 0.53 -6.86
CA TRP A 44 -11.59 -0.09 -6.92
C TRP A 44 -12.28 -0.06 -5.56
N ALA A 45 -13.60 0.04 -5.59
CA ALA A 45 -14.45 -0.01 -4.42
C ALA A 45 -15.23 -1.31 -4.42
N ARG A 46 -15.51 -1.83 -3.23
CA ARG A 46 -16.25 -3.06 -3.10
C ARG A 46 -17.76 -2.79 -3.14
N ALA A 47 -18.52 -3.62 -3.86
CA ALA A 47 -19.97 -3.46 -3.97
C ALA A 47 -20.66 -3.58 -2.60
N SER A 48 -21.71 -2.79 -2.43
CA SER A 48 -22.57 -2.80 -1.24
C SER A 48 -24.00 -2.48 -1.64
N ALA A 49 -24.93 -3.38 -1.32
CA ALA A 49 -26.33 -3.26 -1.69
C ALA A 49 -27.15 -2.39 -0.72
N MET A 50 -26.57 -1.99 0.41
CA MET A 50 -27.27 -1.34 1.52
C MET A 50 -26.98 0.17 1.56
N GLU A 51 -28.01 0.98 1.36
CA GLU A 51 -27.96 2.41 1.71
C GLU A 51 -27.79 2.55 3.23
N GLY A 52 -26.93 3.49 3.64
CA GLY A 52 -26.46 3.63 5.03
C GLY A 52 -25.46 2.54 5.45
N GLY A 53 -25.19 1.54 4.60
CA GLY A 53 -24.21 0.50 4.86
C GLY A 53 -22.77 0.97 4.69
N ASN A 54 -21.84 0.02 4.84
CA ASN A 54 -20.42 0.28 4.76
C ASN A 54 -19.80 -0.37 3.51
N SER A 55 -18.66 0.16 3.08
CA SER A 55 -17.81 -0.45 2.05
C SER A 55 -16.34 -0.05 2.26
N ALA A 56 -15.45 -0.46 1.36
CA ALA A 56 -14.05 -0.09 1.35
C ALA A 56 -13.54 0.13 -0.09
N ILE A 57 -12.57 1.03 -0.22
CA ILE A 57 -11.77 1.25 -1.43
C ILE A 57 -10.38 0.64 -1.22
N TYR A 58 -9.91 -0.02 -2.27
CA TYR A 58 -8.63 -0.70 -2.37
C TYR A 58 -7.87 -0.17 -3.58
N LEU A 59 -6.55 -0.06 -3.45
CA LEU A 59 -5.65 0.49 -4.45
C LEU A 59 -4.20 0.18 -4.09
N THR A 60 -3.28 0.40 -5.02
CA THR A 60 -1.84 0.43 -4.71
C THR A 60 -1.30 1.81 -4.99
N LEU A 61 -0.62 2.39 -4.00
CA LEU A 61 0.13 3.63 -4.13
C LEU A 61 1.56 3.28 -4.53
N MET A 62 2.06 3.87 -5.62
CA MET A 62 3.45 3.77 -6.03
C MET A 62 4.09 5.14 -5.98
N ASN A 63 5.15 5.28 -5.19
CA ASN A 63 5.90 6.52 -5.11
C ASN A 63 7.17 6.40 -5.96
N GLY A 64 7.08 6.83 -7.22
CA GLY A 64 8.23 6.92 -8.11
C GLY A 64 9.14 8.13 -7.84
N THR A 65 8.81 8.96 -6.85
CA THR A 65 9.60 10.16 -6.51
C THR A 65 10.81 9.81 -5.63
N GLY A 66 11.73 10.76 -5.49
CA GLY A 66 12.89 10.65 -4.59
C GLY A 66 12.62 11.02 -3.14
N ASN A 67 11.38 11.29 -2.74
CA ASN A 67 11.01 11.71 -1.38
C ASN A 67 9.90 10.83 -0.82
N ASP A 68 9.97 10.49 0.46
CA ASP A 68 8.85 9.83 1.15
C ASP A 68 7.61 10.71 1.12
N ASP A 69 6.44 10.09 0.96
CA ASP A 69 5.15 10.76 1.07
C ASP A 69 4.24 9.95 2.01
N THR A 70 3.11 10.54 2.40
CA THR A 70 2.16 9.95 3.32
C THR A 70 0.74 10.27 2.88
N LEU A 71 -0.09 9.25 2.67
CA LEU A 71 -1.53 9.44 2.49
C LEU A 71 -2.15 9.80 3.84
N LEU A 72 -2.71 11.00 3.94
CA LEU A 72 -3.30 11.53 5.17
C LEU A 72 -4.81 11.26 5.25
N SER A 73 -5.52 11.35 4.12
CA SER A 73 -6.97 11.19 4.10
C SER A 73 -7.50 10.91 2.68
N ALA A 74 -8.75 10.48 2.62
CA ALA A 74 -9.52 10.35 1.39
C ALA A 74 -10.90 11.04 1.55
N ALA A 75 -11.45 11.55 0.46
CA ALA A 75 -12.76 12.20 0.43
C ALA A 75 -13.54 11.81 -0.84
N SER A 76 -14.86 11.69 -0.72
CA SER A 76 -15.80 11.39 -1.80
C SER A 76 -17.22 11.69 -1.33
N ASP A 77 -18.12 11.98 -2.27
CA ASP A 77 -19.51 12.29 -1.95
C ASP A 77 -20.37 11.05 -1.65
N VAL A 78 -19.86 9.84 -1.90
CA VAL A 78 -20.62 8.58 -1.83
C VAL A 78 -20.93 8.09 -0.41
N ALA A 79 -20.25 8.63 0.61
CA ALA A 79 -20.40 8.21 2.01
C ALA A 79 -20.49 9.42 2.96
N GLU A 80 -21.02 9.20 4.16
CA GLU A 80 -21.06 10.20 5.24
C GLU A 80 -19.67 10.40 5.85
N VAL A 81 -18.94 9.31 6.08
CA VAL A 81 -17.61 9.32 6.70
C VAL A 81 -16.66 8.45 5.90
N ILE A 82 -15.44 8.95 5.70
CA ILE A 82 -14.36 8.26 5.00
C ILE A 82 -13.10 8.30 5.86
N GLU A 83 -12.56 7.12 6.16
CA GLU A 83 -11.43 6.96 7.07
C GLU A 83 -10.39 6.00 6.49
N LEU A 84 -9.14 6.10 6.96
CA LEU A 84 -8.12 5.11 6.67
C LEU A 84 -8.16 4.05 7.77
N HIS A 85 -8.24 2.77 7.39
CA HIS A 85 -8.35 1.66 8.33
C HIS A 85 -7.29 0.60 8.03
N GLU A 86 -7.00 -0.22 9.03
CA GLU A 86 -6.16 -1.41 8.91
C GLU A 86 -6.87 -2.60 9.54
N SER A 87 -6.87 -3.71 8.81
CA SER A 87 -7.34 -4.99 9.34
C SER A 87 -6.16 -5.80 9.86
N LYS A 88 -6.24 -6.24 11.12
CA LYS A 88 -5.24 -7.11 11.75
C LYS A 88 -5.93 -8.22 12.51
N MET A 89 -5.33 -9.40 12.48
CA MET A 89 -5.78 -10.51 13.32
C MET A 89 -5.31 -10.26 14.75
N ASP A 90 -6.23 -10.32 15.70
CA ASP A 90 -5.92 -10.22 17.12
C ASP A 90 -5.41 -11.55 17.71
N GLU A 91 -5.07 -11.53 18.99
CA GLU A 91 -4.58 -12.71 19.72
C GLU A 91 -5.61 -13.86 19.78
N ASN A 92 -6.88 -13.56 19.53
CA ASN A 92 -7.99 -14.51 19.56
C ASN A 92 -8.38 -15.01 18.16
N GLN A 93 -7.55 -14.75 17.14
CA GLN A 93 -7.82 -15.09 15.74
C GLN A 93 -9.06 -14.40 15.16
N VAL A 94 -9.44 -13.24 15.70
CA VAL A 94 -10.51 -12.41 15.17
C VAL A 94 -9.90 -11.28 14.35
N MET A 95 -10.43 -11.06 13.14
CA MET A 95 -10.04 -9.91 12.32
C MET A 95 -10.63 -8.65 12.93
N GLN A 96 -9.77 -7.74 13.39
CA GLN A 96 -10.15 -6.43 13.90
C GLN A 96 -9.80 -5.36 12.88
N MET A 97 -10.77 -4.49 12.58
CA MET A 97 -10.59 -3.33 11.73
C MET A 97 -10.53 -2.09 12.60
N SER A 98 -9.44 -1.33 12.48
CA SER A 98 -9.20 -0.15 13.30
C SER A 98 -8.78 1.04 12.44
N PRO A 99 -9.24 2.26 12.77
CA PRO A 99 -8.80 3.46 12.09
C PRO A 99 -7.30 3.69 12.32
N ILE A 100 -6.63 4.18 11.28
CA ILE A 100 -5.24 4.59 11.29
C ILE A 100 -5.13 6.05 10.84
N PRO A 101 -4.17 6.82 11.36
CA PRO A 101 -4.09 8.26 11.06
C PRO A 101 -3.57 8.56 9.65
N ASN A 102 -2.84 7.61 9.04
CA ASN A 102 -2.21 7.79 7.73
C ASN A 102 -1.63 6.47 7.17
N VAL A 103 -1.24 6.49 5.90
CA VAL A 103 -0.50 5.41 5.24
C VAL A 103 0.80 5.95 4.64
N PRO A 104 1.99 5.55 5.14
CA PRO A 104 3.27 5.97 4.58
C PRO A 104 3.53 5.32 3.21
N VAL A 105 4.11 6.09 2.29
CA VAL A 105 4.49 5.66 0.93
C VAL A 105 5.96 6.04 0.70
N PRO A 106 6.92 5.14 0.97
CA PRO A 106 8.35 5.46 0.92
C PRO A 106 8.83 5.81 -0.49
N ALA A 107 9.87 6.64 -0.59
CA ALA A 107 10.51 7.01 -1.86
C ALA A 107 10.93 5.78 -2.65
N GLY A 108 10.60 5.72 -3.94
CA GLY A 108 10.86 4.56 -4.80
C GLY A 108 10.08 3.29 -4.43
N GLY A 109 9.19 3.36 -3.44
CA GLY A 109 8.45 2.21 -2.92
C GLY A 109 6.95 2.29 -3.18
N SER A 110 6.20 1.45 -2.46
CA SER A 110 4.76 1.33 -2.62
C SER A 110 4.04 1.02 -1.32
N ALA A 111 2.76 1.39 -1.25
CA ALA A 111 1.84 0.99 -0.19
C ALA A 111 0.59 0.35 -0.80
N THR A 112 0.29 -0.88 -0.39
CA THR A 112 -0.88 -1.62 -0.88
C THR A 112 -2.03 -1.50 0.12
N LEU A 113 -3.19 -1.11 -0.39
CA LEU A 113 -4.46 -1.12 0.32
C LEU A 113 -5.32 -2.23 -0.29
N GLU A 114 -5.53 -3.31 0.45
CA GLU A 114 -6.15 -4.55 -0.03
C GLU A 114 -7.07 -5.20 1.03
N PRO A 115 -7.99 -6.09 0.61
CA PRO A 115 -8.84 -6.82 1.55
C PRO A 115 -8.01 -7.57 2.60
N GLY A 116 -8.36 -7.39 3.87
CA GLY A 116 -7.64 -7.99 5.00
C GLY A 116 -6.36 -7.25 5.42
N GLY A 117 -6.01 -6.15 4.75
CA GLY A 117 -4.93 -5.25 5.14
C GLY A 117 -5.42 -3.82 5.37
N LYS A 118 -4.63 -2.84 4.93
CA LYS A 118 -4.99 -1.42 4.92
C LYS A 118 -6.05 -1.15 3.85
N HIS A 119 -6.95 -0.20 4.10
CA HIS A 119 -7.98 0.18 3.14
C HIS A 119 -8.58 1.55 3.50
N ILE A 120 -9.26 2.17 2.54
CA ILE A 120 -10.06 3.37 2.80
C ILE A 120 -11.49 2.90 3.11
N MET A 121 -11.92 3.07 4.34
CA MET A 121 -13.24 2.68 4.82
C MET A 121 -14.28 3.75 4.42
N LEU A 122 -15.41 3.30 3.87
CA LEU A 122 -16.59 4.10 3.55
C LEU A 122 -17.68 3.75 4.56
N ILE A 123 -18.10 4.71 5.37
CA ILE A 123 -19.09 4.52 6.43
C ILE A 123 -20.33 5.36 6.13
N GLY A 124 -21.50 4.73 6.20
CA GLY A 124 -22.76 5.41 5.90
C GLY A 124 -22.87 5.79 4.43
N LEU A 125 -22.94 4.79 3.55
CA LEU A 125 -23.10 5.02 2.12
C LEU A 125 -24.40 5.79 1.83
N LYS A 126 -24.32 6.86 1.04
CA LYS A 126 -25.50 7.67 0.67
C LYS A 126 -26.37 7.02 -0.40
N GLN A 127 -25.83 6.00 -1.07
CA GLN A 127 -26.49 5.20 -2.08
C GLN A 127 -25.78 3.83 -2.18
N PRO A 128 -26.47 2.78 -2.65
CA PRO A 128 -25.83 1.51 -2.96
C PRO A 128 -24.67 1.68 -3.95
N LEU A 129 -23.61 0.89 -3.78
CA LEU A 129 -22.51 0.78 -4.75
C LEU A 129 -22.72 -0.46 -5.61
N VAL A 130 -23.09 -0.27 -6.88
CA VAL A 130 -23.42 -1.37 -7.81
C VAL A 130 -22.22 -1.69 -8.68
N VAL A 131 -21.98 -2.98 -8.94
CA VAL A 131 -20.86 -3.44 -9.79
C VAL A 131 -20.88 -2.75 -11.16
N GLY A 132 -19.73 -2.23 -11.57
CA GLY A 132 -19.54 -1.49 -12.81
C GLY A 132 -19.73 0.03 -12.67
N ASP A 133 -20.30 0.50 -11.55
CA ASP A 133 -20.35 1.93 -11.25
C ASP A 133 -18.94 2.49 -11.04
N LYS A 134 -18.81 3.79 -11.23
CA LYS A 134 -17.58 4.51 -10.97
C LYS A 134 -17.85 5.81 -10.24
N PHE A 135 -16.95 6.18 -9.34
CA PHE A 135 -17.05 7.45 -8.62
C PHE A 135 -15.66 8.02 -8.32
N LYS A 136 -15.63 9.33 -8.08
CA LYS A 136 -14.40 10.07 -7.81
C LYS A 136 -14.03 9.99 -6.35
N VAL A 137 -12.73 9.88 -6.08
CA VAL A 137 -12.15 9.93 -4.74
C VAL A 137 -10.96 10.88 -4.77
N THR A 138 -10.90 11.79 -3.82
CA THR A 138 -9.76 12.70 -3.65
C THR A 138 -8.89 12.17 -2.53
N LEU A 139 -7.65 11.80 -2.85
CA LEU A 139 -6.62 11.39 -1.91
C LEU A 139 -5.78 12.60 -1.53
N THR A 140 -5.56 12.84 -0.24
CA THR A 140 -4.71 13.94 0.23
C THR A 140 -3.39 13.40 0.74
N PHE A 141 -2.31 13.77 0.07
CA PHE A 141 -0.95 13.44 0.47
C PHE A 141 -0.30 14.59 1.23
N GLU A 142 0.63 14.27 2.13
CA GLU A 142 1.39 15.26 2.90
C GLU A 142 2.22 16.18 2.00
N LYS A 143 2.86 15.62 0.96
CA LYS A 143 3.75 16.37 0.06
C LYS A 143 3.21 16.46 -1.37
N GLY A 144 2.61 15.39 -1.88
CA GLY A 144 2.03 15.33 -3.22
C GLY A 144 0.76 16.17 -3.41
N GLY A 145 0.16 16.68 -2.33
CA GLY A 145 -1.10 17.43 -2.39
C GLY A 145 -2.31 16.55 -2.70
N PRO A 146 -3.46 17.16 -3.07
CA PRO A 146 -4.67 16.41 -3.41
C PRO A 146 -4.56 15.78 -4.81
N MET A 147 -4.94 14.51 -4.91
CA MET A 147 -5.00 13.73 -6.15
C MET A 147 -6.39 13.14 -6.33
N GLU A 148 -7.07 13.48 -7.42
CA GLU A 148 -8.36 12.89 -7.78
C GLU A 148 -8.16 11.60 -8.58
N ILE A 149 -8.85 10.54 -8.17
CA ILE A 149 -8.88 9.24 -8.84
C ILE A 149 -10.32 8.81 -9.10
N GLU A 150 -10.49 7.88 -10.03
CA GLU A 150 -11.77 7.20 -10.27
C GLU A 150 -11.68 5.77 -9.75
N ALA A 151 -12.56 5.39 -8.82
CA ALA A 151 -12.67 4.02 -8.33
C ALA A 151 -13.85 3.31 -9.00
N GLU A 152 -13.58 2.14 -9.58
CA GLU A 152 -14.62 1.25 -10.14
C GLU A 152 -15.18 0.33 -9.06
N VAL A 153 -16.49 0.16 -9.01
CA VAL A 153 -17.14 -0.76 -8.09
C VAL A 153 -17.05 -2.19 -8.64
N ARG A 154 -16.51 -3.10 -7.82
CA ARG A 154 -16.34 -4.52 -8.17
C ARG A 154 -16.90 -5.42 -7.09
N GLU A 155 -17.16 -6.67 -7.46
CA GLU A 155 -17.51 -7.72 -6.52
C GLU A 155 -16.34 -7.95 -5.53
N GLY A 156 -16.65 -8.08 -4.24
CA GLY A 156 -15.66 -8.32 -3.19
C GLY A 156 -16.25 -9.14 -2.06
N ALA A 157 -15.42 -9.93 -1.37
CA ALA A 157 -15.86 -10.88 -0.36
C ALA A 157 -16.59 -10.19 0.81
N MET A 158 -17.84 -10.60 1.12
CA MET A 158 -18.63 -10.28 2.34
C MET A 158 -17.89 -9.52 3.45
N MET A 159 -18.10 -8.23 3.76
CA MET A 159 -17.68 -7.74 5.08
C MET A 159 -18.61 -8.43 6.06
N SER A 160 -18.09 -9.41 6.80
CA SER A 160 -18.84 -10.10 7.85
C SER A 160 -19.08 -9.11 9.00
N GLY A 161 -20.07 -8.25 8.86
CA GLY A 161 -20.39 -7.20 9.83
C GLY A 161 -21.88 -6.85 9.92
N ASP A 162 -22.64 -7.01 8.85
CA ASP A 162 -24.08 -6.73 8.85
C ASP A 162 -24.90 -8.02 8.95
N MET A 163 -24.82 -8.69 10.10
CA MET A 163 -25.90 -9.56 10.59
C MET A 163 -26.66 -8.84 11.69
N ASN A 164 -27.32 -7.73 11.35
CA ASN A 164 -28.45 -7.27 12.15
C ASN A 164 -29.60 -8.27 11.93
N HIS A 165 -29.69 -9.25 12.82
CA HIS A 165 -30.84 -10.15 12.93
C HIS A 165 -31.77 -9.61 14.03
N ASP A 166 -32.25 -8.37 13.87
CA ASP A 166 -33.34 -7.85 14.69
C ASP A 166 -34.62 -7.79 13.84
N GLY A 167 -35.50 -8.75 14.09
CA GLY A 167 -36.80 -8.88 13.45
C GLY A 167 -37.67 -9.91 14.16
N ALA A 168 -38.23 -9.51 15.30
CA ALA A 168 -39.17 -10.26 16.10
C ALA A 168 -40.43 -10.69 15.31
N GLY A 169 -40.85 -11.94 15.51
CA GLY A 169 -42.21 -12.42 15.22
C GLY A 169 -42.72 -13.19 16.42
N MET A 170 -43.56 -12.54 17.22
CA MET A 170 -44.33 -13.19 18.28
C MET A 170 -45.39 -14.14 17.69
N GLU A 171 -45.84 -15.03 18.57
CA GLU A 171 -47.09 -15.80 18.54
C GLU A 171 -47.14 -17.04 17.62
N HIS A 172 -47.16 -18.21 18.26
CA HIS A 172 -48.34 -19.07 18.18
C HIS A 172 -48.58 -19.76 19.53
N ARG A 173 -49.75 -19.46 20.10
CA ARG A 173 -50.38 -20.13 21.24
C ARG A 173 -51.15 -21.37 20.75
N ALA A 174 -51.34 -22.31 21.67
CA ALA A 174 -52.25 -23.47 21.66
C ALA A 174 -51.64 -24.75 21.03
N GLU A 175 -51.74 -25.94 21.63
CA GLU A 175 -52.63 -26.49 22.67
C GLU A 175 -51.86 -27.42 23.63
#